data_AF-A0A0G4LBB1-F1
#
_entry.id   AF-A0A0G4LBB1-F1
#
_cell.length_a   1.000
_cell.length_b   1.000
_cell.length_c   1.000
_cell.angle_alpha   90.00
_cell.angle_beta   90.00
_cell.angle_gamma   90.00
#
_symmetry.space_group_name_H-M   'P 1'
#
loop_
_entity.id
_entity.type
_entity.pdbx_description
1 polymer ?
#
loop_
_entity_poly.entity_id
_entity_poly.type
_entity_poly.pdbx_seq_one_letter_code
_entity_poly.pdbx_strand_id
1 'polypeptide(L)'
;MERAGSGTAKSLFPKGPSFSLEDFSSKDFIVRDFIDSLAETAVPVNRRSGPSQQAFDSKPLIRTFESALAQLGTLSEDLQETESELLSSVRRAEAQHDQTLETLGRKLDQSMRSFEALDLNLSNANGTPDRSGRQEGGGNVAVQIGEKLEDLDKKRRRAQDAIFLIQCWLEKTKFDAPSSPAS
;
A
#
# COMPACT_ATOMS: atom_id res chain seq x y z
N MET A 1 -63.07 30.77 3.84
CA MET A 1 -61.87 30.50 3.01
C MET A 1 -60.75 30.12 3.97
N GLU A 2 -60.04 29.00 3.92
CA GLU A 2 -59.89 27.93 2.93
C GLU A 2 -59.52 26.60 3.63
N ARG A 3 -59.63 25.54 2.83
CA ARG A 3 -59.55 24.11 3.13
C ARG A 3 -58.12 23.62 2.82
N ALA A 4 -57.60 22.64 3.58
CA ALA A 4 -57.06 21.39 3.04
C ALA A 4 -56.29 20.61 4.13
N GLY A 5 -56.84 19.45 4.50
CA GLY A 5 -56.12 18.44 5.27
C GLY A 5 -55.07 17.75 4.40
N SER A 6 -53.86 17.62 4.95
CA SER A 6 -52.89 16.63 4.51
C SER A 6 -53.11 15.37 5.35
N GLY A 7 -54.10 14.57 4.96
CA GLY A 7 -54.24 13.22 5.45
C GLY A 7 -53.16 12.38 4.78
N THR A 8 -52.12 12.03 5.53
CA THR A 8 -51.19 10.97 5.14
C THR A 8 -52.00 9.73 4.78
N ALA A 9 -51.99 9.37 3.50
CA ALA A 9 -52.62 8.16 3.00
C ALA A 9 -51.91 6.96 3.63
N LYS A 10 -52.35 6.56 4.83
CA LYS A 10 -51.96 5.30 5.44
C LYS A 10 -52.44 4.21 4.48
N SER A 11 -51.48 3.49 3.89
CA SER A 11 -51.73 2.30 3.08
C SER A 11 -52.84 1.48 3.73
N LEU A 12 -53.96 1.30 3.01
CA LEU A 12 -55.13 0.53 3.46
C LEU A 12 -54.80 -0.94 3.72
N PHE A 13 -53.61 -1.37 3.31
CA PHE A 13 -53.08 -2.71 3.53
C PHE A 13 -51.85 -2.62 4.44
N PRO A 14 -51.74 -3.47 5.47
CA PRO A 14 -50.50 -3.59 6.22
C PRO A 14 -49.39 -3.98 5.23
N LYS A 15 -48.29 -3.21 5.23
CA LYS A 15 -47.06 -3.66 4.57
C LYS A 15 -46.63 -4.93 5.28
N GLY A 16 -46.39 -6.00 4.52
CA GLY A 16 -45.84 -7.23 5.06
C GLY A 16 -44.47 -6.98 5.68
N PRO A 17 -43.96 -7.93 6.48
CA PRO A 17 -42.61 -7.84 7.03
C PRO A 17 -41.57 -7.67 5.93
N SER A 18 -40.54 -6.88 6.22
CA SER A 18 -39.38 -6.65 5.35
C SER A 18 -38.17 -7.40 5.87
N PHE A 19 -37.40 -8.00 4.98
CA PHE A 19 -36.20 -8.77 5.35
C PHE A 19 -34.96 -8.24 4.63
N SER A 20 -33.79 -8.41 5.23
CA SER A 20 -32.49 -8.14 4.62
C SER A 20 -31.57 -9.36 4.73
N LEU A 21 -30.41 -9.30 4.07
CA LEU A 21 -29.40 -10.37 4.10
C LEU A 21 -28.97 -10.71 5.53
N GLU A 22 -28.92 -9.73 6.42
CA GLU A 22 -28.55 -9.91 7.83
C GLU A 22 -29.50 -10.86 8.56
N ASP A 23 -30.79 -10.87 8.22
CA ASP A 23 -31.79 -11.75 8.85
C ASP A 23 -31.50 -13.24 8.57
N PHE A 24 -30.82 -13.53 7.45
CA PHE A 24 -30.45 -14.89 7.03
C PHE A 24 -28.99 -15.24 7.33
N SER A 25 -28.19 -14.28 7.77
CA SER A 25 -26.74 -14.44 7.97
C SER A 25 -26.38 -15.20 9.26
N SER A 26 -27.32 -15.28 10.21
CA SER A 26 -27.10 -15.97 11.48
C SER A 26 -26.94 -17.48 11.29
N LYS A 27 -25.95 -18.05 11.97
CA LYS A 27 -25.72 -19.50 12.01
C LYS A 27 -26.87 -20.27 12.66
N ASP A 28 -27.65 -19.59 13.49
CA ASP A 28 -28.81 -20.15 14.20
C ASP A 28 -30.13 -19.87 13.45
N PHE A 29 -30.09 -19.49 12.18
CA PHE A 29 -31.29 -19.28 11.39
C PHE A 29 -32.07 -20.59 11.18
N ILE A 30 -33.30 -20.64 11.68
CA ILE A 30 -34.20 -21.79 11.53
C ILE A 30 -35.33 -21.39 10.58
N VAL A 31 -35.36 -22.01 9.39
CA VAL A 31 -36.38 -21.77 8.36
C VAL A 31 -37.80 -21.94 8.90
N ARG A 32 -38.00 -22.94 9.78
CA ARG A 32 -39.30 -23.18 10.41
C ARG A 32 -39.76 -21.97 11.24
N ASP A 33 -38.90 -21.44 12.10
CA ASP A 33 -39.23 -20.30 12.98
C ASP A 33 -39.51 -19.04 12.15
N PHE A 34 -38.79 -18.87 11.04
CA PHE A 34 -39.09 -17.84 10.06
C PHE A 34 -40.50 -18.00 9.46
N ILE A 35 -40.86 -19.20 8.98
CA ILE A 35 -42.19 -19.47 8.42
C ILE A 35 -43.29 -19.30 9.49
N ASP A 36 -43.05 -19.78 10.71
CA ASP A 36 -44.00 -19.69 11.82
C ASP A 36 -44.23 -18.21 12.20
N SER A 37 -43.16 -17.40 12.29
CA SER A 37 -43.29 -15.95 12.53
C SER A 37 -44.02 -15.24 11.39
N LEU A 38 -43.74 -15.60 10.13
CA LEU A 38 -44.40 -15.04 8.96
C LEU A 38 -45.91 -15.35 8.95
N ALA A 39 -46.28 -16.59 9.27
CA ALA A 39 -47.66 -17.02 9.41
C ALA A 39 -48.37 -16.28 10.54
N GLU A 40 -47.70 -16.05 11.67
CA GLU A 40 -48.25 -15.30 12.81
C GLU A 40 -48.54 -13.83 12.45
N THR A 41 -47.69 -13.19 11.65
CA THR A 41 -47.96 -11.82 11.16
C THR A 41 -49.16 -11.72 10.21
N ALA A 42 -49.54 -12.82 9.56
CA ALA A 42 -50.66 -12.85 8.62
C ALA A 42 -52.04 -12.98 9.30
N VAL A 43 -52.08 -13.32 10.59
CA VAL A 43 -53.33 -13.48 11.34
C VAL A 43 -53.77 -12.11 11.88
N PRO A 44 -54.97 -11.61 11.51
CA PRO A 44 -55.45 -10.33 12.01
C PRO A 44 -55.63 -10.35 13.54
N VAL A 45 -54.96 -9.42 14.25
CA VAL A 45 -55.02 -9.25 15.71
C VAL A 45 -56.46 -8.99 16.21
N ASN A 46 -57.34 -8.49 15.34
CA ASN A 46 -58.66 -8.01 15.73
C ASN A 46 -59.76 -9.08 15.56
N ARG A 47 -59.63 -10.22 16.25
CA ARG A 47 -60.79 -11.07 16.59
C ARG A 47 -61.58 -10.42 17.75
N ARG A 48 -62.04 -9.18 17.58
CA ARG A 48 -62.92 -8.54 18.56
C ARG A 48 -64.39 -8.78 18.18
N SER A 49 -65.03 -9.63 18.98
CA SER A 49 -66.48 -9.74 19.20
C SER A 49 -67.36 -10.09 17.98
N GLY A 50 -67.51 -11.39 17.70
CA GLY A 50 -68.55 -11.96 16.84
C GLY A 50 -68.63 -13.48 17.02
N PRO A 51 -69.77 -14.15 16.72
CA PRO A 51 -69.97 -15.56 17.02
C PRO A 51 -68.87 -16.45 16.43
N SER A 52 -68.46 -17.45 17.19
CA SER A 52 -67.21 -18.23 17.13
C SER A 52 -67.05 -19.20 15.93
N GLN A 53 -67.67 -18.91 14.78
CA GLN A 53 -67.59 -19.74 13.58
C GLN A 53 -67.19 -18.91 12.34
N GLN A 54 -66.13 -18.11 12.44
CA GLN A 54 -65.51 -17.56 11.24
C GLN A 54 -64.67 -18.65 10.59
N ALA A 55 -65.06 -19.06 9.38
CA ALA A 55 -64.26 -19.94 8.53
C ALA A 55 -62.85 -19.36 8.34
N PHE A 56 -61.84 -20.23 8.25
CA PHE A 56 -60.47 -19.83 7.98
C PHE A 56 -60.39 -19.06 6.65
N ASP A 57 -59.95 -17.80 6.71
CA ASP A 57 -59.65 -17.01 5.52
C ASP A 57 -58.16 -17.13 5.20
N SER A 58 -57.83 -17.84 4.12
CA SER A 58 -56.45 -18.03 3.67
C SER A 58 -55.87 -16.81 2.95
N LYS A 59 -56.70 -15.84 2.53
CA LYS A 59 -56.26 -14.72 1.68
C LYS A 59 -55.17 -13.85 2.33
N PRO A 60 -55.24 -13.49 3.62
CA PRO A 60 -54.17 -12.74 4.27
C PRO A 60 -52.84 -13.52 4.28
N LEU A 61 -52.92 -14.83 4.53
CA LEU A 61 -51.76 -15.71 4.62
C LEU A 61 -51.07 -15.85 3.26
N ILE A 62 -51.83 -16.16 2.20
CA ILE A 62 -51.32 -16.22 0.83
C ILE A 62 -50.63 -14.91 0.46
N ARG A 63 -51.27 -13.77 0.73
CA ARG A 63 -50.71 -12.45 0.39
C ARG A 63 -49.41 -12.15 1.13
N THR A 64 -49.30 -12.54 2.40
CA THR A 64 -48.07 -12.38 3.18
C THR A 64 -46.95 -13.26 2.61
N PHE A 65 -47.23 -14.53 2.28
CA PHE A 65 -46.24 -15.43 1.66
C PHE A 65 -45.83 -14.98 0.26
N GLU A 66 -46.76 -14.53 -0.58
CA GLU A 66 -46.45 -13.98 -1.91
C GLU A 66 -45.56 -12.75 -1.80
N SER A 67 -45.84 -11.85 -0.85
CA SER A 67 -45.00 -10.68 -0.62
C SER A 67 -43.61 -11.05 -0.11
N ALA A 68 -43.49 -12.06 0.75
CA ALA A 68 -42.21 -12.54 1.25
C ALA A 68 -41.40 -13.23 0.14
N LEU A 69 -42.05 -14.05 -0.70
CA LEU A 69 -41.41 -14.70 -1.84
C LEU A 69 -40.87 -13.67 -2.85
N ALA A 70 -41.63 -12.62 -3.14
CA ALA A 70 -41.16 -11.55 -4.02
C ALA A 70 -39.91 -10.87 -3.44
N GLN A 71 -39.89 -10.56 -2.14
CA GLN A 71 -38.74 -9.96 -1.47
C GLN A 71 -37.53 -10.89 -1.39
N LEU A 72 -37.74 -12.19 -1.15
CA LEU A 72 -36.66 -13.19 -1.18
C LEU A 72 -36.07 -13.33 -2.58
N GLY A 73 -36.91 -13.25 -3.62
CA GLY A 73 -36.46 -13.24 -5.01
C GLY A 73 -35.53 -12.07 -5.31
N THR A 74 -35.92 -10.85 -4.92
CA THR A 74 -35.07 -9.67 -5.09
C THR A 74 -33.78 -9.77 -4.30
N LEU A 75 -33.84 -10.24 -3.04
CA LEU A 75 -32.65 -10.40 -2.20
C LEU A 75 -31.68 -11.44 -2.76
N SER A 76 -32.20 -12.51 -3.36
CA SER A 76 -31.39 -13.53 -4.03
C SER A 76 -30.70 -12.98 -5.28
N GLU A 77 -31.37 -12.13 -6.05
CA GLU A 77 -30.78 -11.48 -7.23
C GLU A 77 -29.67 -10.51 -6.82
N ASP A 78 -29.91 -9.68 -5.80
CA ASP A 78 -28.91 -8.77 -5.22
C ASP A 78 -27.69 -9.55 -4.67
N LEU A 79 -27.92 -10.67 -3.98
CA LEU A 79 -26.85 -11.54 -3.48
C LEU A 79 -26.03 -12.10 -4.64
N GLN A 80 -26.68 -12.58 -5.70
CA GLN A 80 -25.99 -13.10 -6.87
C GLN A 80 -25.17 -12.02 -7.61
N GLU A 81 -25.69 -10.80 -7.70
CA GLU A 81 -24.97 -9.67 -8.28
C GLU A 81 -23.72 -9.32 -7.45
N THR A 82 -23.87 -9.20 -6.13
CA THR A 82 -22.74 -8.91 -5.24
C THR A 82 -21.69 -10.02 -5.23
N GLU A 83 -22.09 -11.30 -5.30
CA GLU A 83 -21.17 -12.43 -5.46
C GLU A 83 -20.37 -12.31 -6.77
N SER A 84 -21.06 -12.06 -7.88
CA SER A 84 -20.42 -11.87 -9.20
C SER A 84 -19.45 -10.69 -9.19
N GLU A 85 -19.85 -9.55 -8.60
CA GLU A 85 -18.99 -8.38 -8.45
C GLU A 85 -17.75 -8.70 -7.62
N LEU A 86 -17.91 -9.37 -6.48
CA LEU A 86 -16.82 -9.74 -5.58
C LEU A 86 -15.85 -10.70 -6.25
N LEU A 87 -16.34 -11.74 -6.93
CA LEU A 87 -15.50 -12.67 -7.70
C LEU A 87 -14.71 -11.93 -8.79
N SER A 88 -15.36 -10.99 -9.50
CA SER A 88 -14.68 -10.17 -10.51
C SER A 88 -13.61 -9.26 -9.89
N SER A 89 -13.88 -8.72 -8.70
CA SER A 89 -12.98 -7.84 -7.96
C SER A 89 -11.75 -8.59 -7.47
N VAL A 90 -11.95 -9.76 -6.88
CA VAL A 90 -10.88 -10.67 -6.44
C VAL A 90 -9.98 -11.04 -7.62
N ARG A 91 -10.56 -11.46 -8.75
CA ARG A 91 -9.78 -11.81 -9.96
C ARG A 91 -8.92 -10.64 -10.46
N ARG A 92 -9.43 -9.41 -10.42
CA ARG A 92 -8.67 -8.20 -10.79
C ARG A 92 -7.54 -7.93 -9.79
N ALA A 93 -7.84 -8.03 -8.49
CA ALA A 93 -6.86 -7.81 -7.43
C ALA A 93 -5.73 -8.84 -7.47
N GLU A 94 -6.05 -10.11 -7.69
CA GLU A 94 -5.08 -11.20 -7.87
C GLU A 94 -4.18 -10.94 -9.08
N ALA A 95 -4.75 -10.59 -10.23
CA ALA A 95 -3.96 -10.27 -11.43
C ALA A 95 -2.99 -9.08 -11.21
N GLN A 96 -3.44 -8.04 -10.51
CA GLN A 96 -2.59 -6.90 -10.15
C GLN A 96 -1.50 -7.28 -9.14
N HIS A 97 -1.83 -8.13 -8.18
CA HIS A 97 -0.89 -8.63 -7.19
C HIS A 97 0.22 -9.45 -7.87
N ASP A 98 -0.13 -10.36 -8.78
CA ASP A 98 0.82 -11.17 -9.52
C ASP A 98 1.76 -10.31 -10.40
N GLN A 99 1.21 -9.30 -11.08
CA GLN A 99 2.01 -8.34 -11.86
C GLN A 99 2.99 -7.57 -10.96
N THR A 100 2.54 -7.20 -9.76
CA THR A 100 3.38 -6.49 -8.78
C THR A 100 4.50 -7.40 -8.27
N LEU A 101 4.19 -8.65 -7.94
CA LEU A 101 5.18 -9.65 -7.52
C LEU A 101 6.22 -9.91 -8.61
N GLU A 102 5.79 -10.05 -9.88
CA GLU A 102 6.72 -10.23 -11.00
C GLU A 102 7.67 -9.02 -11.14
N THR A 103 7.13 -7.80 -11.03
CA THR A 103 7.92 -6.57 -11.11
C THR A 103 8.92 -6.47 -9.95
N LEU A 104 8.49 -6.80 -8.74
CA LEU A 104 9.36 -6.80 -7.55
C LEU A 104 10.43 -7.88 -7.65
N GLY A 105 10.09 -9.08 -8.12
CA GLY A 105 11.06 -10.15 -8.37
C GLY A 105 12.17 -9.71 -9.33
N ARG A 106 11.81 -9.13 -10.47
CA ARG A 106 12.80 -8.61 -11.45
C ARG A 106 13.69 -7.52 -10.85
N LYS A 107 13.13 -6.62 -10.04
CA LYS A 107 13.91 -5.56 -9.36
C LYS A 107 14.85 -6.14 -8.31
N LEU A 108 14.42 -7.17 -7.58
CA LEU A 108 15.25 -7.87 -6.61
C LEU A 108 16.42 -8.56 -7.31
N ASP A 109 16.17 -9.30 -8.40
CA ASP A 109 17.22 -9.94 -9.19
C ASP A 109 18.23 -8.91 -9.73
N GLN A 110 17.75 -7.76 -10.21
CA GLN A 110 18.62 -6.67 -10.65
C GLN A 110 19.47 -6.11 -9.50
N SER A 111 18.86 -5.94 -8.32
CA SER A 111 19.56 -5.46 -7.13
C SER A 111 20.62 -6.47 -6.67
N MET A 112 20.30 -7.77 -6.66
CA MET A 112 21.23 -8.84 -6.31
C MET A 112 22.43 -8.85 -7.27
N ARG A 113 22.19 -8.80 -8.59
CA ARG A 113 23.28 -8.68 -9.59
C ARG A 113 24.13 -7.44 -9.39
N SER A 114 23.52 -6.31 -9.04
CA SER A 114 24.26 -5.07 -8.78
C SER A 114 25.13 -5.20 -7.53
N PHE A 115 24.64 -5.89 -6.49
CA PHE A 115 25.38 -6.14 -5.27
C PHE A 115 26.54 -7.10 -5.51
N GLU A 116 26.33 -8.19 -6.25
CA GLU A 116 27.41 -9.11 -6.67
C GLU A 116 28.48 -8.39 -7.49
N ALA A 117 28.09 -7.51 -8.42
CA ALA A 117 29.05 -6.71 -9.18
C ALA A 117 29.84 -5.75 -8.28
N LEU A 118 29.20 -5.14 -7.27
CA LEU A 118 29.88 -4.31 -6.28
C LEU A 118 30.84 -5.12 -5.43
N ASP A 119 30.45 -6.31 -4.99
CA ASP A 119 31.29 -7.22 -4.19
C ASP A 119 32.49 -7.73 -5.00
N LEU A 120 32.32 -8.07 -6.27
CA LEU A 120 33.43 -8.40 -7.18
C LEU A 120 34.37 -7.21 -7.38
N ASN A 121 33.84 -5.99 -7.54
CA ASN A 121 34.67 -4.79 -7.65
C ASN A 121 35.45 -4.50 -6.35
N LEU A 122 34.84 -4.73 -5.18
CA LEU A 122 35.47 -4.52 -3.88
C LEU A 122 36.47 -5.64 -3.52
N SER A 123 36.17 -6.88 -3.84
CA SER A 123 37.07 -8.02 -3.61
C SER A 123 38.26 -8.00 -4.56
N ASN A 124 38.06 -7.64 -5.84
CA ASN A 124 39.17 -7.34 -6.76
C ASN A 124 39.97 -6.11 -6.30
N ALA A 125 39.37 -5.18 -5.55
CA ALA A 125 40.10 -4.09 -4.92
C ALA A 125 40.99 -4.53 -3.75
N ASN A 126 40.75 -5.71 -3.19
CA ASN A 126 41.48 -6.27 -2.04
C ASN A 126 42.39 -7.46 -2.43
N GLY A 127 42.54 -7.73 -3.73
CA GLY A 127 43.38 -8.79 -4.27
C GLY A 127 44.87 -8.51 -4.05
N THR A 128 45.48 -9.37 -3.23
CA THR A 128 46.91 -9.52 -2.91
C THR A 128 47.90 -8.99 -3.97
N PRO A 129 48.98 -8.28 -3.56
CA PRO A 129 50.05 -7.90 -4.46
C PRO A 129 50.79 -9.16 -4.90
N ASP A 130 50.50 -9.65 -6.10
CA ASP A 130 51.40 -10.61 -6.72
C ASP A 130 52.73 -9.89 -6.99
N ARG A 131 53.84 -10.59 -6.72
CA ARG A 131 55.22 -10.11 -6.78
C ARG A 131 55.70 -9.79 -8.20
N SER A 132 54.79 -9.63 -9.15
CA SER A 132 55.07 -9.40 -10.57
C SER A 132 54.30 -8.19 -11.10
N GLY A 133 54.55 -7.01 -10.53
CA GLY A 133 54.78 -5.74 -11.24
C GLY A 133 53.83 -5.26 -12.35
N ARG A 134 52.61 -5.78 -12.52
CA ARG A 134 51.62 -5.28 -13.48
C ARG A 134 50.23 -5.30 -12.86
N GLN A 135 49.92 -4.23 -12.12
CA GLN A 135 48.66 -4.04 -11.41
C GLN A 135 47.70 -3.22 -12.28
N GLU A 136 46.80 -3.91 -12.99
CA GLU A 136 45.73 -3.29 -13.77
C GLU A 136 44.39 -3.88 -13.30
N GLY A 137 43.60 -3.10 -12.56
CA GLY A 137 42.18 -3.41 -12.31
C GLY A 137 41.67 -3.14 -10.89
N GLY A 138 40.85 -2.09 -10.72
CA GLY A 138 39.82 -2.06 -9.67
C GLY A 138 40.14 -1.30 -8.38
N GLY A 139 41.02 -1.82 -7.52
CA GLY A 139 41.37 -1.20 -6.21
C GLY A 139 42.28 0.01 -6.27
N ASN A 140 42.65 0.38 -7.49
CA ASN A 140 43.64 1.39 -7.78
C ASN A 140 43.14 2.81 -7.49
N VAL A 141 41.84 3.11 -7.45
CA VAL A 141 41.41 4.52 -7.40
C VAL A 141 41.80 5.20 -6.09
N ALA A 142 41.47 4.61 -4.93
CA ALA A 142 41.82 5.21 -3.64
C ALA A 142 43.34 5.19 -3.38
N VAL A 143 44.02 4.10 -3.75
CA VAL A 143 45.48 3.97 -3.61
C VAL A 143 46.23 4.92 -4.56
N GLN A 144 45.82 5.02 -5.83
CA GLN A 144 46.39 5.97 -6.80
C GLN A 144 46.09 7.42 -6.40
N ILE A 145 44.92 7.70 -5.83
CA ILE A 145 44.64 9.03 -5.27
C ILE A 145 45.59 9.31 -4.11
N GLY A 146 45.81 8.34 -3.21
CA GLY A 146 46.78 8.45 -2.12
C GLY A 146 48.21 8.68 -2.59
N GLU A 147 48.68 7.91 -3.57
CA GLU A 147 50.02 8.03 -4.17
C GLU A 147 50.20 9.40 -4.85
N LYS A 148 49.21 9.85 -5.63
CA LYS A 148 49.22 11.19 -6.23
C LYS A 148 49.22 12.29 -5.16
N LEU A 149 48.53 12.08 -4.04
CA LEU A 149 48.54 13.02 -2.91
C LEU A 149 49.93 13.09 -2.26
N GLU A 150 50.59 11.95 -2.07
CA GLU A 150 51.93 11.86 -1.49
C GLU A 150 52.97 12.55 -2.38
N ASP A 151 52.90 12.34 -3.70
CA ASP A 151 53.78 13.01 -4.66
C ASP A 151 53.57 14.52 -4.70
N LEU A 152 52.32 14.99 -4.57
CA LEU A 152 52.01 16.40 -4.42
C LEU A 152 52.57 16.96 -3.11
N ASP A 153 52.45 16.24 -2.00
CA ASP A 153 53.01 16.68 -0.71
C ASP A 153 54.54 16.77 -0.75
N LYS A 154 55.22 15.79 -1.37
CA LYS A 154 56.68 15.82 -1.59
C LYS A 154 57.10 17.05 -2.40
N LYS A 155 56.38 17.37 -3.48
CA LYS A 155 56.66 18.56 -4.31
C LYS A 155 56.42 19.84 -3.53
N ARG A 156 55.34 19.91 -2.75
CA ARG A 156 55.01 21.04 -1.89
C ARG A 156 56.11 21.29 -0.86
N ARG A 157 56.59 20.26 -0.17
CA ARG A 157 57.69 20.37 0.80
C ARG A 157 58.97 20.89 0.16
N ARG A 158 59.38 20.31 -0.98
CA ARG A 158 60.56 20.79 -1.72
C ARG A 158 60.45 22.25 -2.14
N ALA A 159 59.25 22.70 -2.56
CA ALA A 159 59.02 24.10 -2.90
C ALA A 159 59.13 25.02 -1.67
N GLN A 160 58.59 24.59 -0.52
CA GLN A 160 58.71 25.33 0.75
C GLN A 160 60.16 25.45 1.21
N ASP A 161 60.92 24.37 1.12
CA ASP A 161 62.35 24.36 1.45
C ASP A 161 63.14 25.32 0.55
N ALA A 162 62.86 25.30 -0.76
CA ALA A 162 63.51 26.22 -1.70
C ALA A 162 63.17 27.70 -1.41
N ILE A 163 61.90 28.00 -1.09
CA ILE A 163 61.48 29.35 -0.68
C ILE A 163 62.26 29.80 0.56
N PHE A 164 62.37 28.93 1.56
CA PHE A 164 63.11 29.23 2.78
C PHE A 164 64.58 29.53 2.50
N LEU A 165 65.26 28.70 1.70
CA LEU A 165 66.66 28.92 1.32
C LEU A 165 66.86 30.26 0.60
N ILE A 166 65.95 30.62 -0.30
CA ILE A 166 65.98 31.92 -1.01
C ILE A 166 65.83 33.07 -0.01
N GLN A 167 64.91 32.96 0.94
CA GLN A 167 64.70 33.98 1.97
C GLN A 167 65.94 34.15 2.86
N CYS A 168 66.53 33.05 3.34
CA CYS A 168 67.76 33.10 4.12
C CYS A 168 68.92 33.74 3.34
N TRP A 169 69.04 33.43 2.04
CA TRP A 169 70.06 34.05 1.19
C TRP A 169 69.83 35.56 1.02
N LEU A 170 68.60 35.98 0.74
CA LEU A 170 68.24 37.40 0.62
C LEU A 170 68.47 38.17 1.93
N GLU A 171 68.14 37.56 3.08
CA GLU A 171 68.40 38.14 4.38
C GLU A 171 69.90 38.33 4.64
N LYS A 172 70.71 37.31 4.34
CA LYS A 172 72.17 37.40 4.44
C LYS A 172 72.75 38.50 3.55
N THR A 173 72.29 38.62 2.30
CA THR A 173 72.76 39.68 1.39
C THR A 173 72.31 41.08 1.79
N LYS A 174 71.16 41.23 2.47
CA LYS A 174 70.70 42.52 3.02
C LYS A 174 71.51 42.94 4.25
N PHE A 175 71.97 41.97 5.04
CA PHE A 175 72.81 42.22 6.22
C PHE A 175 74.26 42.59 5.84
N ASP A 176 74.79 42.06 4.74
CA ASP A 176 76.15 42.34 4.23
C ASP A 176 76.24 43.60 3.35
N ALA A 177 75.15 44.33 3.14
CA ALA A 177 75.19 45.60 2.43
C ALA A 177 75.83 46.68 3.33
N PRO A 178 77.00 47.25 2.98
CA PRO A 178 77.59 48.31 3.78
C PRO A 178 76.63 49.50 3.80
N SER A 179 76.30 49.97 5.01
CA SER A 179 75.63 51.25 5.21
C SER A 179 76.50 52.36 4.58
N SER A 180 76.19 52.75 3.36
CA SER A 180 76.84 53.90 2.72
C SER A 180 76.41 55.17 3.48
N PRO A 181 77.36 56.03 3.90
CA PRO A 181 77.04 57.21 4.68
C PRO A 181 76.31 58.26 3.83
N ALA A 182 75.39 58.95 4.49
CA ALA A 182 74.65 60.10 4.00
C ALA A 182 75.57 61.19 3.41
N SER A 183 75.11 61.83 2.35
CA SER A 183 75.55 63.17 1.91
C SER A 183 74.43 64.16 2.18
#